data_AF-A0A2N4YNA9-F1
#
_entry.id   AF-A0A2N4YNA9-F1
#
_cell.length_a   1.000
_cell.length_b   1.000
_cell.length_c   1.000
_cell.angle_alpha   90.00
_cell.angle_beta   90.00
_cell.angle_gamma   90.00
#
_symmetry.space_group_name_H-M   'P 1'
#
loop_
_entity.id
_entity.type
_entity.pdbx_description
1 polymer ?
#
loop_
_entity_poly.entity_id
_entity_poly.type
_entity_poly.pdbx_seq_one_letter_code
_entity_poly.pdbx_strand_id
1 'polypeptide(L)'
;MNTYSVSRLALALAFGVTLSACSSTPADQQPSTQTAPGTTARPILNADEAKNFTPAAYFQSLTPNAAAWTPSAISLPAQPDFIVGPAGTQGVTHTTVQAAVDAAIARHSNRRLFIAIMPGEYPGTVYVPAAPGALTLY
;
A
#
# COMPACT_ATOMS: atom_id res chain seq x y z
N MET A 1 -72.91 18.86 43.61
CA MET A 1 -73.41 17.67 42.88
C MET A 1 -72.21 17.08 42.16
N ASN A 2 -71.78 15.91 42.59
CA ASN A 2 -70.57 15.22 42.17
C ASN A 2 -71.00 13.99 41.34
N THR A 3 -70.11 13.49 40.46
CA THR A 3 -70.07 12.11 39.86
C THR A 3 -70.95 11.81 38.62
N TYR A 4 -70.57 11.06 37.56
CA TYR A 4 -69.34 10.36 37.10
C TYR A 4 -69.50 9.89 35.62
N SER A 5 -68.37 9.78 34.87
CA SER A 5 -68.00 8.80 33.80
C SER A 5 -68.84 8.72 32.50
N VAL A 6 -68.38 8.42 31.28
CA VAL A 6 -67.21 7.72 30.66
C VAL A 6 -67.08 8.33 29.23
N SER A 7 -65.96 8.42 28.51
CA SER A 7 -65.41 7.32 27.69
C SER A 7 -64.41 7.85 26.64
N ARG A 8 -63.25 7.18 26.59
CA ARG A 8 -62.37 6.86 25.44
C ARG A 8 -62.51 7.66 24.12
N LEU A 9 -61.43 8.35 23.74
CA LEU A 9 -60.81 8.35 22.39
C LEU A 9 -59.46 9.12 22.50
N ALA A 10 -58.31 8.47 22.30
CA ALA A 10 -57.48 8.55 21.08
C ALA A 10 -56.93 9.96 20.81
N LEU A 11 -55.65 10.23 20.54
CA LEU A 11 -54.57 9.44 20.00
C LEU A 11 -53.27 10.27 20.19
N ALA A 12 -52.17 9.64 20.58
CA ALA A 12 -50.87 10.29 20.69
C ALA A 12 -50.36 10.71 19.30
N LEU A 13 -50.16 12.02 19.07
CA LEU A 13 -49.41 12.54 17.92
C LEU A 13 -47.94 12.67 18.31
N ALA A 14 -47.20 11.57 18.26
CA ALA A 14 -45.75 11.61 18.13
C ALA A 14 -45.45 11.54 16.62
N PHE A 15 -45.31 12.69 15.98
CA PHE A 15 -44.85 12.74 14.59
C PHE A 15 -43.37 12.38 14.56
N GLY A 16 -43.11 11.16 14.09
CA GLY A 16 -41.79 10.62 13.86
C GLY A 16 -41.04 11.43 12.82
N VAL A 17 -39.84 11.87 13.20
CA VAL A 17 -38.81 12.29 12.26
C VAL A 17 -38.25 11.00 11.64
N THR A 18 -38.83 10.54 10.53
CA THR A 18 -38.13 9.57 9.69
C THR A 18 -36.98 10.29 9.03
N LEU A 19 -35.80 10.29 9.67
CA LEU A 19 -34.57 10.59 8.96
C LEU A 19 -34.44 9.54 7.85
N SER A 20 -34.71 9.94 6.62
CA SER A 20 -34.12 9.30 5.45
C SER A 20 -32.62 9.52 5.56
N ALA A 21 -31.95 8.68 6.36
CA ALA A 21 -30.52 8.52 6.29
C ALA A 21 -30.25 7.94 4.90
N CYS A 22 -29.91 8.82 3.96
CA CYS A 22 -29.23 8.42 2.74
C CYS A 22 -28.03 7.60 3.17
N SER A 23 -28.11 6.28 3.00
CA SER A 23 -26.99 5.37 3.20
C SER A 23 -25.97 5.66 2.10
N SER A 24 -25.14 6.68 2.31
CA SER A 24 -24.07 7.02 1.40
C SER A 24 -22.99 5.96 1.55
N THR A 25 -22.98 4.98 0.65
CA THR A 25 -21.85 4.05 0.51
C THR A 25 -20.57 4.89 0.44
N PRO A 26 -19.59 4.66 1.33
CA PRO A 26 -18.30 5.34 1.28
C PRO A 26 -17.70 5.27 -0.13
N ALA A 27 -17.03 6.33 -0.56
CA ALA A 27 -16.58 6.49 -1.96
C ALA A 27 -15.67 5.33 -2.43
N ASP A 28 -14.93 4.70 -1.52
CA ASP A 28 -14.09 3.52 -1.74
C ASP A 28 -14.87 2.21 -1.91
N GLN A 29 -16.15 2.19 -1.52
CA GLN A 29 -17.05 1.05 -1.68
C GLN A 29 -18.05 1.23 -2.82
N GLN A 30 -18.00 2.35 -3.53
CA GLN A 30 -18.84 2.58 -4.71
C GLN A 30 -18.30 1.79 -5.91
N PRO A 31 -19.18 1.17 -6.72
CA PRO A 31 -18.77 0.57 -7.98
C PRO A 31 -18.09 1.61 -8.89
N SER A 32 -17.09 1.17 -9.64
CA SER A 32 -16.46 2.00 -10.66
C SER A 32 -17.51 2.50 -11.66
N THR A 33 -17.44 3.79 -12.01
CA THR A 33 -18.25 4.39 -13.07
C THR A 33 -17.66 4.19 -14.47
N GLN A 34 -16.48 3.58 -14.57
CA GLN A 34 -15.81 3.31 -15.85
C GLN A 34 -16.49 2.13 -16.56
N THR A 35 -16.92 2.34 -17.80
CA THR A 35 -17.62 1.35 -18.62
C THR A 35 -16.85 1.08 -19.91
N ALA A 36 -16.65 -0.19 -20.24
CA ALA A 36 -16.00 -0.62 -21.49
C ALA A 36 -16.90 -0.36 -22.72
N PRO A 37 -16.34 -0.02 -23.90
CA PRO A 37 -14.91 0.09 -24.22
C PRO A 37 -14.29 1.45 -23.88
N GLY A 38 -15.01 2.34 -23.19
CA GLY A 38 -14.58 3.71 -22.93
C GLY A 38 -14.70 4.61 -24.16
N THR A 39 -13.73 5.49 -24.37
CA THR A 39 -13.65 6.39 -25.53
C THR A 39 -12.30 6.26 -26.22
N THR A 40 -12.14 6.82 -27.42
CA THR A 40 -10.85 6.84 -28.14
C THR A 40 -9.72 7.47 -27.33
N ALA A 41 -10.01 8.51 -26.54
CA ALA A 41 -9.01 9.18 -25.71
C ALA A 41 -8.77 8.47 -24.37
N ARG A 42 -9.72 7.64 -23.91
CA ARG A 42 -9.64 6.91 -22.65
C ARG A 42 -10.36 5.55 -22.78
N PRO A 43 -9.71 4.56 -23.41
CA PRO A 43 -10.26 3.23 -23.54
C PRO A 43 -10.32 2.53 -22.17
N ILE A 44 -11.35 1.71 -21.97
CA ILE A 44 -11.60 0.95 -20.74
C ILE A 44 -11.72 -0.53 -21.10
N LEU A 45 -10.94 -1.37 -20.42
CA LEU A 45 -10.98 -2.81 -20.59
C LEU A 45 -12.33 -3.37 -20.17
N ASN A 46 -12.84 -4.33 -20.94
CA ASN A 46 -13.92 -5.18 -20.46
C ASN A 46 -13.40 -6.25 -19.48
N ALA A 47 -14.34 -6.97 -18.84
CA ALA A 47 -14.00 -7.95 -17.81
C ALA A 47 -13.18 -9.14 -18.34
N ASP A 48 -13.37 -9.53 -19.61
CA ASP A 48 -12.63 -10.64 -20.22
C ASP A 48 -11.21 -10.23 -20.62
N GLU A 49 -11.05 -9.02 -21.17
CA GLU A 49 -9.74 -8.44 -21.47
C GLU A 49 -8.92 -8.28 -20.18
N ALA A 50 -9.55 -7.81 -19.10
CA ALA A 50 -8.90 -7.58 -17.81
C ALA A 50 -8.28 -8.84 -17.18
N LYS A 51 -8.77 -10.05 -17.51
CA LYS A 51 -8.21 -11.32 -17.01
C LYS A 51 -6.75 -11.53 -17.42
N ASN A 52 -6.31 -10.90 -18.51
CA ASN A 52 -4.93 -10.98 -18.98
C ASN A 52 -3.98 -10.00 -18.28
N PHE A 53 -4.50 -9.05 -17.49
CA PHE A 53 -3.72 -7.96 -16.88
C PHE A 53 -3.68 -8.10 -15.35
N THR A 54 -3.25 -9.27 -14.87
CA THR A 54 -3.08 -9.57 -13.43
C THR A 54 -1.60 -9.54 -13.03
N PRO A 55 -1.26 -9.38 -11.73
CA PRO A 55 0.14 -9.45 -11.29
C PRO A 55 0.86 -10.71 -11.77
N ALA A 56 0.18 -11.86 -11.75
CA ALA A 56 0.71 -13.12 -12.25
C ALA A 56 1.03 -13.08 -13.76
N ALA A 57 0.26 -12.33 -14.56
CA ALA A 57 0.53 -12.13 -15.97
C ALA A 57 1.71 -11.18 -16.23
N TYR A 58 1.85 -10.11 -15.43
CA TYR A 58 2.97 -9.18 -15.53
C TYR A 58 4.30 -9.75 -15.01
N PHE A 59 4.26 -10.70 -14.07
CA PHE A 59 5.45 -11.29 -13.45
C PHE A 59 5.87 -12.63 -14.06
N GLN A 60 5.35 -12.98 -15.24
CA GLN A 60 5.73 -14.23 -15.92
C GLN A 60 7.22 -14.29 -16.25
N SER A 61 7.77 -15.50 -16.20
CA SER A 61 9.12 -15.78 -16.69
C SER A 61 9.09 -16.03 -18.19
N LEU A 62 10.12 -15.60 -18.90
CA LEU A 62 10.33 -15.95 -20.31
C LEU A 62 10.89 -17.37 -20.50
N THR A 63 11.36 -18.00 -19.42
CA THR A 63 11.88 -19.37 -19.46
C THR A 63 10.71 -20.36 -19.56
N PRO A 64 10.72 -21.29 -20.53
CA PRO A 64 9.64 -22.28 -20.67
C PRO A 64 9.42 -23.07 -19.37
N ASN A 65 8.15 -23.23 -18.98
CA ASN A 65 7.72 -23.94 -17.78
C ASN A 65 8.24 -23.38 -16.44
N ALA A 66 8.84 -22.20 -16.42
CA ALA A 66 9.19 -21.53 -15.17
C ALA A 66 7.97 -20.85 -14.56
N ALA A 67 7.85 -20.93 -13.23
CA ALA A 67 6.81 -20.22 -12.52
C ALA A 67 6.97 -18.69 -12.67
N ALA A 68 5.85 -17.97 -12.64
CA ALA A 68 5.87 -16.52 -12.49
C ALA A 68 6.53 -16.12 -11.17
N TRP A 69 7.14 -14.93 -11.14
CA TRP A 69 7.72 -14.39 -9.93
C TRP A 69 6.62 -14.04 -8.91
N THR A 70 6.69 -14.66 -7.73
CA THR A 70 5.79 -14.40 -6.60
C THR A 70 6.58 -13.82 -5.43
N PRO A 71 6.78 -12.49 -5.36
CA PRO A 71 7.53 -11.87 -4.28
C PRO A 71 6.82 -12.06 -2.94
N SER A 72 7.58 -12.40 -1.90
CA SER A 72 7.11 -12.29 -0.52
C SER A 72 7.11 -10.82 -0.07
N ALA A 73 6.36 -10.51 0.99
CA ALA A 73 6.47 -9.21 1.65
C ALA A 73 7.91 -8.91 2.10
N ILE A 74 8.28 -7.64 2.12
CA ILE A 74 9.56 -7.19 2.65
C ILE A 74 9.60 -7.51 4.14
N SER A 75 10.65 -8.21 4.58
CA SER A 75 10.90 -8.52 5.99
C SER A 75 12.17 -7.81 6.42
N LEU A 76 12.09 -7.06 7.52
CA LEU A 76 13.22 -6.33 8.08
C LEU A 76 13.89 -7.16 9.18
N PRO A 77 15.24 -7.19 9.24
CA PRO A 77 15.95 -7.87 10.30
C PRO A 77 15.84 -7.09 11.61
N ALA A 78 16.04 -7.77 12.74
CA ALA A 78 16.14 -7.11 14.04
C ALA A 78 17.34 -6.16 14.14
N GLN A 79 18.40 -6.40 13.35
CA GLN A 79 19.59 -5.56 13.25
C GLN A 79 19.95 -5.37 11.77
N PRO A 80 20.06 -4.13 11.28
CA PRO A 80 20.54 -3.87 9.92
C PRO A 80 22.05 -4.14 9.80
N ASP A 81 22.51 -4.37 8.57
CA ASP A 81 23.95 -4.51 8.27
C ASP A 81 24.68 -3.17 8.29
N PHE A 82 23.97 -2.09 7.94
CA PHE A 82 24.47 -0.71 7.94
C PHE A 82 23.37 0.26 8.40
N ILE A 83 23.78 1.32 9.08
CA ILE A 83 22.91 2.42 9.50
C ILE A 83 23.46 3.72 8.93
N VAL A 84 22.61 4.44 8.20
CA VAL A 84 22.87 5.78 7.68
C VAL A 84 22.23 6.81 8.60
N GLY A 85 22.97 7.81 9.04
CA GLY A 85 22.47 8.82 9.96
C GLY A 85 23.42 9.99 10.20
N PRO A 86 23.04 10.93 11.09
CA PRO A 86 23.88 12.06 11.45
C PRO A 86 25.20 11.62 12.08
N ALA A 87 26.28 12.33 11.78
CA ALA A 87 27.60 12.05 12.35
C ALA A 87 27.56 12.11 13.89
N GLY A 88 28.22 11.14 14.54
CA GLY A 88 28.28 11.06 16.00
C GLY A 88 27.05 10.44 16.67
N THR A 89 26.01 10.07 15.91
CA THR A 89 24.86 9.35 16.45
C THR A 89 25.20 7.88 16.71
N GLN A 90 24.79 7.34 17.85
CA GLN A 90 25.12 5.98 18.25
C GLN A 90 24.57 4.96 17.24
N GLY A 91 25.43 4.02 16.82
CA GLY A 91 25.08 2.96 15.87
C GLY A 91 25.17 3.37 14.39
N VAL A 92 25.30 4.66 14.09
CA VAL A 92 25.49 5.12 12.71
C VAL A 92 26.82 4.60 12.17
N THR A 93 26.75 3.96 11.00
CA THR A 93 27.91 3.43 10.28
C THR A 93 28.37 4.36 9.16
N HIS A 94 27.45 5.11 8.55
CA HIS A 94 27.70 5.96 7.39
C HIS A 94 26.88 7.24 7.50
N THR A 95 27.38 8.35 6.94
CA THR A 95 26.68 9.64 6.93
C THR A 95 25.98 9.95 5.61
N THR A 96 26.20 9.12 4.58
CA THR A 96 25.54 9.22 3.28
C THR A 96 25.01 7.86 2.84
N VAL A 97 23.92 7.85 2.07
CA VAL A 97 23.31 6.61 1.57
C VAL A 97 24.24 5.93 0.56
N GLN A 98 24.89 6.70 -0.33
CA GLN A 98 25.83 6.14 -1.31
C GLN A 98 26.98 5.38 -0.64
N ALA A 99 27.58 5.92 0.42
CA ALA A 99 28.69 5.25 1.11
C ALA A 99 28.27 3.90 1.73
N ALA A 100 27.03 3.81 2.26
CA ALA A 100 26.51 2.55 2.77
C ALA A 100 26.22 1.54 1.64
N VAL A 101 25.73 2.00 0.49
CA VAL A 101 25.55 1.15 -0.69
C VAL A 101 26.89 0.63 -1.18
N ASP A 102 27.89 1.50 -1.34
CA ASP A 102 29.24 1.11 -1.77
C ASP A 102 29.86 0.08 -0.83
N ALA A 103 29.74 0.30 0.49
CA ALA A 103 30.21 -0.63 1.51
C ALA A 103 29.47 -1.97 1.46
N ALA A 104 28.17 -1.98 1.15
CA ALA A 104 27.38 -3.20 1.01
C ALA A 104 27.80 -4.00 -0.24
N ILE A 105 27.97 -3.32 -1.38
CA ILE A 105 28.38 -3.93 -2.65
C ILE A 105 29.80 -4.51 -2.55
N ALA A 106 30.72 -3.80 -1.88
CA ALA A 106 32.09 -4.22 -1.65
C ALA A 106 32.22 -5.52 -0.81
N ARG A 107 31.15 -5.94 -0.10
CA ARG A 107 31.15 -7.23 0.60
C ARG A 107 31.10 -8.44 -0.35
N HIS A 108 30.73 -8.24 -1.63
CA HIS A 108 30.55 -9.32 -2.61
C HIS A 108 29.68 -10.49 -2.08
N SER A 109 28.72 -10.16 -1.22
CA SER A 109 27.87 -11.13 -0.53
C SER A 109 26.71 -11.56 -1.43
N ASN A 110 26.40 -12.86 -1.45
CA ASN A 110 25.17 -13.38 -2.07
C ASN A 110 23.95 -13.27 -1.14
N ARG A 111 24.16 -13.01 0.16
CA ARG A 111 23.09 -12.73 1.13
C ARG A 111 22.53 -11.33 0.90
N ARG A 112 21.21 -11.17 1.09
CA ARG A 112 20.56 -9.85 1.17
C ARG A 112 21.16 -9.02 2.32
N LEU A 113 21.62 -7.81 2.02
CA LEU A 113 22.10 -6.85 3.02
C LEU A 113 21.06 -5.75 3.27
N PHE A 114 21.01 -5.26 4.50
CA PHE A 114 20.02 -4.29 4.96
C PHE A 114 20.67 -2.99 5.39
N ILE A 115 20.24 -1.87 4.81
CA ILE A 115 20.70 -0.53 5.12
C ILE A 115 19.52 0.24 5.72
N ALA A 116 19.59 0.54 7.01
CA ALA A 116 18.61 1.40 7.67
C ALA A 116 19.00 2.87 7.51
N ILE A 117 18.04 3.72 7.15
CA ILE A 117 18.25 5.16 6.96
C ILE A 117 17.48 5.89 8.06
N MET A 118 18.21 6.51 8.97
CA MET A 118 17.60 7.30 10.04
C MET A 118 16.87 8.53 9.45
N PRO A 119 15.82 9.04 10.13
CA PRO A 119 15.12 10.25 9.67
C PRO A 119 16.08 11.42 9.46
N GLY A 120 15.95 12.10 8.31
CA GLY A 120 16.78 13.25 7.95
C GLY A 120 16.74 13.53 6.45
N GLU A 121 17.44 14.59 6.04
CA GLU A 121 17.64 14.93 4.64
C GLU A 121 19.04 14.48 4.19
N TYR A 122 19.10 13.73 3.10
CA TYR A 122 20.35 13.21 2.55
C TYR A 122 20.53 13.72 1.11
N PRO A 123 21.05 14.95 0.92
CA PRO A 123 21.26 15.49 -0.41
C PRO A 123 22.33 14.68 -1.16
N GLY A 124 22.02 14.29 -2.39
CA GLY A 124 22.92 13.52 -3.24
C GLY A 124 22.18 12.47 -4.06
N THR A 125 22.89 11.90 -5.03
CA THR A 125 22.38 10.77 -5.81
C THR A 125 22.72 9.46 -5.11
N VAL A 126 21.93 8.42 -5.40
CA VAL A 126 22.19 7.06 -4.93
C VAL A 126 22.16 6.13 -6.14
N TYR A 127 23.32 5.60 -6.49
CA TYR A 127 23.51 4.60 -7.54
C TYR A 127 23.67 3.23 -6.90
N VAL A 128 22.79 2.30 -7.28
CA VAL A 128 22.84 0.90 -6.86
C VAL A 128 23.30 0.06 -8.07
N PRO A 129 24.58 -0.29 -8.17
CA PRO A 129 25.08 -1.06 -9.30
C PRO A 129 24.57 -2.50 -9.27
N ALA A 130 24.66 -3.19 -10.41
CA ALA A 130 24.44 -4.61 -10.46
C ALA A 130 25.45 -5.34 -9.55
N ALA A 131 24.94 -6.22 -8.70
CA ALA A 131 25.72 -7.00 -7.76
C ALA A 131 25.13 -8.41 -7.63
N PRO A 132 25.94 -9.40 -7.20
CA PRO A 132 25.45 -10.77 -7.03
C PRO A 132 24.46 -10.90 -5.85
N GLY A 133 24.53 -9.98 -4.89
CA GLY A 133 23.62 -9.92 -3.74
C GLY A 133 22.44 -8.98 -3.94
N ALA A 134 21.45 -9.13 -3.07
CA ALA A 134 20.31 -8.21 -2.99
C ALA A 134 20.53 -7.15 -1.90
N LEU A 135 19.92 -5.98 -2.07
CA LEU A 135 19.91 -4.92 -1.07
C LEU A 135 18.47 -4.57 -0.68
N THR A 136 18.28 -4.22 0.59
CA THR A 136 17.08 -3.55 1.10
C THR A 136 17.52 -2.26 1.78
N LEU A 137 17.04 -1.12 1.29
CA LEU A 137 17.19 0.19 1.91
C LEU A 137 15.82 0.55 2.51
N TYR A 138 15.78 0.97 3.77
CA TYR A 138 14.54 1.28 4.48
C TYR A 138 14.70 2.40 5.49
#